data_AF-A0A1E5W6Y5-F1
#
_entry.id   AF-A0A1E5W6Y5-F1
#
_cell.length_a   1.000
_cell.length_b   1.000
_cell.length_c   1.000
_cell.angle_alpha   90.00
_cell.angle_beta   90.00
_cell.angle_gamma   90.00
#
_symmetry.space_group_name_H-M   'P 1'
#
loop_
_entity.id
_entity.type
_entity.pdbx_description
1 polymer ?
#
loop_
_entity_poly.entity_id
_entity_poly.type
_entity_poly.pdbx_seq_one_letter_code
_entity_poly.pdbx_strand_id
1 'polypeptide(L)'
;MADTDTVVIDVTFGDDVIATTVTSSGEAVEGWLAEVRAAPGDLVVGLDVEWRPSTRAWQNPVATLQLCVGRRCLIFQLLHADRVPRALAEFLGDRGVRFVGVGVEADAERLSDDHELGVANAVDLRGLAAEGMGRPDLRQAGLRALVAAVLGVDLVKPQRVTMSRWDASCLSYEQIRYACIDAFVSFEVGRKLLAGEATAADPAVPAVEGAVAAPETRIA
;
A
#
# COMPACT_ATOMS: atom_id res chain seq x y z
N MET A 1 13.28 16.24 -22.95
CA MET A 1 13.36 15.19 -21.91
C MET A 1 11.94 14.70 -21.72
N ALA A 2 11.65 13.41 -21.84
CA ALA A 2 10.31 12.91 -21.64
C ALA A 2 9.94 13.08 -20.16
N ASP A 3 9.20 14.16 -19.90
CA ASP A 3 8.45 14.39 -18.67
C ASP A 3 7.46 13.24 -18.56
N THR A 4 7.74 12.27 -17.70
CA THR A 4 6.89 11.08 -17.56
C THR A 4 6.37 11.10 -16.14
N ASP A 5 5.54 12.09 -15.83
CA ASP A 5 4.93 12.28 -14.51
C ASP A 5 4.11 11.08 -14.06
N THR A 6 3.79 10.15 -14.96
CA THR A 6 3.02 8.94 -14.68
C THR A 6 3.53 7.78 -15.52
N VAL A 7 3.75 6.63 -14.89
CA VAL A 7 4.01 5.36 -15.55
C VAL A 7 3.11 4.28 -14.97
N VAL A 8 2.60 3.39 -15.81
CA VAL A 8 1.84 2.21 -15.38
C VAL A 8 2.69 0.97 -15.63
N ILE A 9 2.90 0.18 -14.60
CA ILE A 9 3.76 -1.00 -14.60
C ILE A 9 2.99 -2.17 -13.99
N ASP A 10 3.05 -3.35 -14.61
CA ASP A 10 2.50 -4.56 -14.03
C ASP A 10 3.49 -5.15 -13.01
N VAL A 11 3.03 -5.29 -11.75
CA VAL A 11 3.78 -5.93 -10.66
C VAL A 11 3.17 -7.30 -10.39
N THR A 12 4.01 -8.34 -10.31
CA THR A 12 3.57 -9.71 -10.03
C THR A 12 3.80 -10.14 -8.58
N PHE A 13 2.79 -10.80 -8.01
CA PHE A 13 2.85 -11.42 -6.68
C PHE A 13 2.05 -12.73 -6.69
N GLY A 14 2.75 -13.87 -6.70
CA GLY A 14 2.10 -15.16 -6.95
C GLY A 14 1.43 -15.16 -8.33
N ASP A 15 0.15 -15.51 -8.37
CA ASP A 15 -0.66 -15.51 -9.60
C ASP A 15 -1.32 -14.14 -9.88
N ASP A 16 -1.15 -13.16 -8.98
CA ASP A 16 -1.70 -11.82 -9.14
C ASP A 16 -0.81 -10.94 -10.02
N VAL A 17 -1.45 -10.25 -10.96
CA VAL A 17 -0.87 -9.14 -11.72
C VAL A 17 -1.56 -7.87 -11.25
N ILE A 18 -0.80 -6.98 -10.62
CA ILE A 18 -1.29 -5.70 -10.10
C ILE A 18 -0.87 -4.60 -11.07
N ALA A 19 -1.85 -3.85 -11.60
CA ALA A 19 -1.60 -2.67 -12.39
C ALA A 19 -1.18 -1.52 -11.44
N THR A 20 0.08 -1.12 -11.51
CA THR A 20 0.69 -0.16 -10.59
C THR A 20 0.95 1.17 -11.30
N THR A 21 0.17 2.18 -10.96
CA THR A 21 0.35 3.56 -11.41
C THR A 21 1.35 4.26 -10.49
N VAL A 22 2.53 4.59 -10.98
CA VAL A 22 3.53 5.40 -10.27
C VAL A 22 3.48 6.81 -10.83
N THR A 23 3.20 7.80 -9.99
CA THR A 23 2.94 9.16 -10.47
C THR A 23 3.37 10.25 -9.51
N SER A 24 3.72 11.40 -10.05
CA SER A 24 3.80 12.71 -9.38
C SER A 24 2.73 13.69 -9.88
N SER A 25 1.83 13.27 -10.76
CA SER A 25 0.75 14.10 -11.30
C SER A 25 -0.54 13.98 -10.49
N GLY A 26 -1.02 15.11 -9.96
CA GLY A 26 -2.31 15.20 -9.29
C GLY A 26 -3.49 14.85 -10.22
N GLU A 27 -3.36 15.05 -11.54
CA GLU A 27 -4.39 14.67 -12.50
C GLU A 27 -4.50 13.14 -12.64
N ALA A 28 -3.35 12.46 -12.68
CA ALA A 28 -3.32 11.00 -12.72
C ALA A 28 -3.90 10.39 -11.43
N VAL A 29 -3.65 11.02 -10.27
CA VAL A 29 -4.28 10.64 -9.00
C VAL A 29 -5.79 10.83 -9.05
N GLU A 30 -6.29 11.96 -9.56
CA GLU A 30 -7.73 12.20 -9.73
C GLU A 30 -8.38 11.14 -10.64
N GLY A 31 -7.74 10.80 -11.75
CA GLY A 31 -8.18 9.73 -12.65
C GLY A 31 -8.24 8.36 -11.96
N TRP A 32 -7.18 7.98 -11.25
CA TRP A 32 -7.14 6.71 -10.50
C TRP A 32 -8.24 6.64 -9.43
N LEU A 33 -8.47 7.74 -8.70
CA LEU A 33 -9.52 7.82 -7.68
C LEU A 33 -10.93 7.68 -8.28
N ALA A 34 -11.17 8.27 -9.45
CA ALA A 34 -12.45 8.15 -10.15
C ALA A 34 -12.73 6.69 -10.56
N GLU A 35 -11.71 5.97 -11.02
CA GLU A 35 -11.83 4.55 -11.37
C GLU A 35 -12.19 3.67 -10.17
N VAL A 36 -11.49 3.82 -9.04
CA VAL A 36 -11.73 2.97 -7.85
C VAL A 36 -13.06 3.29 -7.17
N ARG A 37 -13.54 4.54 -7.23
CA ARG A 37 -14.85 4.92 -6.71
C ARG A 37 -16.02 4.45 -7.58
N ALA A 38 -15.79 4.11 -8.85
CA ALA A 38 -16.84 3.59 -9.72
C ALA A 38 -17.31 2.17 -9.33
N ALA A 39 -16.52 1.45 -8.52
CA ALA A 39 -16.88 0.13 -8.02
C ALA A 39 -17.99 0.23 -6.94
N PRO A 40 -19.06 -0.59 -7.03
CA PRO A 40 -20.14 -0.56 -6.05
C PRO A 40 -19.75 -1.22 -4.73
N GLY A 41 -20.26 -0.68 -3.61
CA GLY A 41 -20.17 -1.28 -2.27
C GLY A 41 -19.24 -0.54 -1.30
N ASP A 42 -19.01 -1.15 -0.14
CA ASP A 42 -18.05 -0.66 0.85
C ASP A 42 -16.63 -0.70 0.27
N LEU A 43 -15.91 0.41 0.36
CA LEU A 43 -14.57 0.52 -0.20
C LEU A 43 -13.51 0.21 0.86
N VAL A 44 -12.73 -0.84 0.63
CA VAL A 44 -11.54 -1.19 1.41
C VAL A 44 -10.31 -0.87 0.57
N VAL A 45 -9.35 -0.15 1.16
CA VAL A 45 -8.15 0.33 0.49
C VAL A 45 -6.94 -0.05 1.32
N GLY A 46 -6.00 -0.80 0.74
CA GLY A 46 -4.69 -1.00 1.36
C GLY A 46 -3.92 0.31 1.32
N LEU A 47 -3.42 0.75 2.47
CA LEU A 47 -2.65 2.00 2.61
C LEU A 47 -1.28 1.67 3.20
N ASP A 48 -0.25 2.27 2.61
CA ASP A 48 1.10 2.31 3.16
C ASP A 48 1.76 3.64 2.80
N VAL A 49 2.81 4.02 3.52
CA VAL A 49 3.62 5.18 3.19
C VAL A 49 5.11 4.89 3.41
N GLU A 50 5.96 5.51 2.61
CA GLU A 50 7.41 5.33 2.72
C GLU A 50 8.13 6.66 2.78
N TRP A 51 9.25 6.69 3.50
CA TRP A 51 10.10 7.87 3.68
C TRP A 51 11.57 7.49 3.78
N ARG A 52 12.46 8.44 3.50
CA ARG A 52 13.89 8.19 3.67
C ARG A 52 14.20 7.98 5.16
N PRO A 53 14.88 6.89 5.55
CA PRO A 53 15.29 6.71 6.95
C PRO A 53 16.28 7.80 7.39
N SER A 54 16.16 8.24 8.65
CA SER A 54 17.05 9.22 9.29
C SER A 54 17.54 8.68 10.63
N THR A 55 18.82 8.85 10.94
CA THR A 55 19.39 8.54 12.27
C THR A 55 19.37 9.74 13.21
N ARG A 56 18.84 10.88 12.75
CA ARG A 56 18.74 12.13 13.53
C ARG A 56 17.39 12.18 14.24
N ALA A 57 17.30 13.03 15.27
CA ALA A 57 16.05 13.27 15.99
C ALA A 57 14.90 13.74 15.07
N TRP A 58 15.24 14.38 13.95
CA TRP A 58 14.29 14.77 12.92
C TRP A 58 14.16 13.68 11.85
N GLN A 59 12.92 13.23 11.63
CA GLN A 59 12.56 12.28 10.60
C GLN A 59 12.36 13.01 9.26
N ASN A 60 12.64 12.33 8.14
CA ASN A 60 12.32 12.90 6.83
C ASN A 60 10.81 12.85 6.61
N PRO A 61 10.22 13.80 5.86
CA PRO A 61 8.80 13.76 5.53
C PRO A 61 8.44 12.51 4.74
N VAL A 62 7.16 12.12 4.79
CA VAL A 62 6.58 11.08 3.92
C VAL A 62 6.91 11.39 2.47
N ALA A 63 7.54 10.42 1.79
CA ALA A 63 8.01 10.56 0.42
C ALA A 63 6.98 10.08 -0.61
N THR A 64 6.31 8.99 -0.28
CA THR A 64 5.36 8.32 -1.17
C THR A 64 4.15 7.83 -0.38
N LEU A 65 2.97 7.92 -0.99
CA LEU A 65 1.73 7.30 -0.51
C LEU A 65 1.35 6.15 -1.44
N GLN A 66 1.05 4.99 -0.88
CA GLN A 66 0.51 3.85 -1.60
C GLN A 66 -0.96 3.63 -1.27
N LEU A 67 -1.77 3.41 -2.31
CA LEU A 67 -3.17 3.02 -2.18
C LEU A 67 -3.45 1.81 -3.09
N CYS A 68 -4.09 0.76 -2.58
CA CYS A 68 -4.42 -0.42 -3.37
C CYS A 68 -5.88 -0.83 -3.20
N VAL A 69 -6.56 -1.05 -4.33
CA VAL A 69 -7.94 -1.58 -4.39
C VAL A 69 -7.99 -2.67 -5.46
N GLY A 70 -8.26 -3.90 -5.03
CA GLY A 70 -8.20 -5.07 -5.92
C GLY A 70 -6.79 -5.22 -6.50
N ARG A 71 -6.72 -5.32 -7.83
CA ARG A 71 -5.46 -5.42 -8.59
C ARG A 71 -5.00 -4.08 -9.18
N ARG A 72 -5.36 -2.97 -8.55
CA ARG A 72 -4.92 -1.61 -8.92
C ARG A 72 -4.20 -0.98 -7.74
N CYS A 73 -2.94 -0.60 -7.95
CA CYS A 73 -2.14 0.10 -6.97
C CYS A 73 -1.74 1.48 -7.50
N LEU A 74 -1.87 2.50 -6.68
CA LEU A 74 -1.32 3.83 -6.88
C LEU A 74 -0.10 3.99 -5.97
N ILE A 75 1.01 4.47 -6.54
CA ILE A 75 2.16 4.99 -5.81
C ILE A 75 2.28 6.46 -6.17
N PHE A 76 1.84 7.34 -5.26
CA PHE A 76 1.91 8.79 -5.44
C PHE A 76 3.17 9.33 -4.76
N GLN A 77 4.10 9.89 -5.55
CA GLN A 77 5.35 10.47 -5.07
C GLN A 77 5.13 11.88 -4.50
N LEU A 78 4.56 11.96 -3.30
CA LEU A 78 4.18 13.19 -2.61
C LEU A 78 5.25 14.30 -2.62
N LEU A 79 6.53 13.96 -2.38
CA LEU A 79 7.60 14.96 -2.35
C LEU A 79 7.93 15.58 -3.71
N HIS A 80 7.53 14.92 -4.79
CA HIS A 80 7.80 15.35 -6.16
C HIS A 80 6.52 15.73 -6.88
N ALA A 81 5.38 15.78 -6.17
CA ALA A 81 4.08 16.04 -6.77
C ALA A 81 4.00 17.45 -7.38
N ASP A 82 3.39 17.57 -8.55
CA ASP A 82 3.05 18.87 -9.14
C ASP A 82 2.03 19.62 -8.25
N ARG A 83 1.11 18.87 -7.66
CA ARG A 83 0.11 19.28 -6.67
C ARG A 83 -0.44 18.07 -5.93
N VAL A 84 -0.90 18.28 -4.71
CA VAL A 84 -1.77 17.30 -4.01
C VAL A 84 -3.21 17.64 -4.36
N PRO A 85 -3.94 16.78 -5.11
CA PRO A 85 -5.30 17.10 -5.52
C PRO A 85 -6.26 17.07 -4.33
N ARG A 86 -7.21 18.02 -4.31
CA ARG A 86 -8.26 18.08 -3.27
C ARG A 86 -9.07 16.78 -3.20
N ALA A 87 -9.29 16.12 -4.35
CA ALA A 87 -9.97 14.84 -4.41
C ALA A 87 -9.29 13.74 -3.57
N LEU A 88 -7.95 13.77 -3.44
CA LEU A 88 -7.23 12.84 -2.58
C LEU A 88 -7.50 13.12 -1.09
N ALA A 89 -7.48 14.39 -0.68
CA ALA A 89 -7.81 14.76 0.70
C ALA A 89 -9.27 14.39 1.06
N GLU A 90 -10.21 14.61 0.14
CA GLU A 90 -11.60 14.20 0.31
C GLU A 90 -11.75 12.68 0.32
N PHE A 91 -10.96 11.94 -0.45
CA PHE A 91 -10.93 10.49 -0.45
C PHE A 91 -10.43 9.91 0.88
N LEU A 92 -9.27 10.37 1.36
CA LEU A 92 -8.70 9.95 2.64
C LEU A 92 -9.60 10.37 3.83
N GLY A 93 -10.26 11.52 3.72
CA GLY A 93 -11.19 12.05 4.71
C GLY A 93 -12.59 11.40 4.72
N ASP A 94 -12.89 10.50 3.78
CA ASP A 94 -14.18 9.84 3.65
C ASP A 94 -14.32 8.70 4.66
N ARG A 95 -15.20 8.85 5.65
CA ARG A 95 -15.47 7.82 6.67
C ARG A 95 -16.11 6.54 6.11
N GLY A 96 -16.66 6.60 4.89
CA GLY A 96 -17.19 5.43 4.19
C GLY A 96 -16.11 4.53 3.58
N VAL A 97 -14.87 5.02 3.47
CA VAL A 97 -13.72 4.26 2.96
C VAL A 97 -12.93 3.73 4.15
N ARG A 98 -12.58 2.43 4.16
CA ARG A 98 -11.71 1.83 5.18
C ARG A 98 -10.29 1.72 4.64
N PHE A 99 -9.34 2.37 5.31
CA PHE A 99 -7.92 2.32 4.96
C PHE A 99 -7.22 1.31 5.86
N VAL A 100 -6.79 0.19 5.29
CA VAL A 100 -6.24 -0.95 6.04
C VAL A 100 -4.73 -1.06 5.86
N GLY A 101 -4.04 -1.35 6.95
CA GLY A 101 -2.59 -1.55 6.99
C GLY A 101 -2.13 -2.02 8.37
N VAL A 102 -0.83 -2.22 8.55
CA VAL A 102 -0.24 -2.63 9.83
C VAL A 102 0.41 -1.43 10.49
N GLY A 103 -0.13 -0.95 11.61
CA GLY A 103 0.30 0.33 12.19
C GLY A 103 -0.15 1.54 11.38
N VAL A 104 -1.21 1.38 10.58
CA VAL A 104 -1.72 2.37 9.62
C VAL A 104 -2.14 3.69 10.29
N GLU A 105 -2.47 3.68 11.58
CA GLU A 105 -2.73 4.90 12.33
C GLU A 105 -1.48 5.79 12.44
N ALA A 106 -0.28 5.20 12.57
CA ALA A 106 0.97 5.95 12.56
C ALA A 106 1.25 6.56 11.17
N ASP A 107 0.92 5.84 10.10
CA ASP A 107 1.04 6.36 8.73
C ASP A 107 0.05 7.51 8.50
N ALA A 108 -1.18 7.39 9.01
CA ALA A 108 -2.18 8.45 8.98
C ALA A 108 -1.74 9.71 9.75
N GLU A 109 -1.15 9.55 10.93
CA GLU A 109 -0.57 10.65 11.69
C GLU A 109 0.55 11.34 10.90
N ARG A 110 1.46 10.56 10.29
CA ARG A 110 2.55 11.07 9.45
C ARG A 110 2.05 11.82 8.23
N LEU A 111 1.02 11.31 7.54
CA LEU A 111 0.38 11.99 6.41
C LEU A 111 -0.26 13.33 6.82
N SER A 112 -0.92 13.36 7.98
CA SER A 112 -1.51 14.58 8.53
C SER A 112 -0.43 15.61 8.87
N ASP A 113 0.62 15.21 9.56
CA ASP A 113 1.69 16.10 10.03
C ASP A 113 2.55 16.65 8.89
N ASP A 114 2.87 15.81 7.90
CA ASP A 114 3.80 16.19 6.82
C ASP A 114 3.09 16.85 5.62
N HIS A 115 1.82 16.50 5.36
CA HIS A 115 1.11 16.86 4.12
C HIS A 115 -0.32 17.37 4.32
N GLU A 116 -0.78 17.54 5.56
CA GLU A 116 -2.16 17.94 5.89
C GLU A 116 -3.23 16.98 5.32
N LEU A 117 -2.86 15.71 5.13
CA LEU A 117 -3.71 14.66 4.60
C LEU A 117 -4.27 13.79 5.73
N GLY A 118 -5.47 14.13 6.19
CA GLY A 118 -6.16 13.35 7.23
C GLY A 118 -6.80 12.08 6.69
N VAL A 119 -6.46 10.92 7.29
CA VAL A 119 -7.11 9.62 7.02
C VAL A 119 -8.20 9.37 8.06
N ALA A 120 -9.47 9.47 7.66
CA ALA A 120 -10.59 9.52 8.61
C ALA A 120 -10.97 8.16 9.21
N ASN A 121 -10.56 7.06 8.57
CA ASN A 121 -10.96 5.70 8.93
C ASN A 121 -9.83 4.72 8.63
N ALA A 122 -8.70 4.95 9.30
CA ALA A 122 -7.58 4.02 9.36
C ALA A 122 -7.97 2.81 10.24
N VAL A 123 -7.67 1.60 9.79
CA VAL A 123 -8.07 0.34 10.42
C VAL A 123 -6.87 -0.60 10.50
N ASP A 124 -6.31 -0.74 11.71
CA ASP A 124 -5.21 -1.66 11.93
C ASP A 124 -5.58 -3.15 11.74
N LEU A 125 -4.87 -3.79 10.82
CA LEU A 125 -5.03 -5.22 10.51
C LEU A 125 -4.68 -6.14 11.69
N ARG A 126 -3.80 -5.73 12.61
CA ARG A 126 -3.39 -6.51 13.78
C ARG A 126 -4.58 -6.74 14.72
N GLY A 127 -5.40 -5.71 14.91
CA GLY A 127 -6.62 -5.79 15.72
C GLY A 127 -7.65 -6.71 15.07
N LEU A 128 -7.95 -6.46 13.79
CA LEU A 128 -8.88 -7.27 13.00
C LEU A 128 -8.49 -8.75 12.97
N ALA A 129 -7.22 -9.06 12.74
CA ALA A 129 -6.73 -10.43 12.67
C ALA A 129 -6.80 -11.12 14.03
N ALA A 130 -6.38 -10.44 15.10
CA ALA A 130 -6.41 -11.01 16.44
C ALA A 130 -7.83 -11.37 16.89
N GLU A 131 -8.79 -10.52 16.59
CA GLU A 131 -10.20 -10.71 16.96
C GLU A 131 -10.90 -11.71 16.03
N GLY A 132 -10.80 -11.51 14.71
CA GLY A 132 -11.44 -12.37 13.71
C GLY A 132 -10.95 -13.82 13.71
N MET A 133 -9.68 -14.05 14.08
CA MET A 133 -9.09 -15.39 14.10
C MET A 133 -8.93 -15.98 15.52
N GLY A 134 -9.29 -15.24 16.57
CA GLY A 134 -9.07 -15.67 17.95
C GLY A 134 -7.58 -15.87 18.29
N ARG A 135 -6.70 -15.02 17.74
CA ARG A 135 -5.23 -15.11 17.84
C ARG A 135 -4.64 -13.82 18.46
N PRO A 136 -4.67 -13.67 19.80
CA PRO A 136 -4.23 -12.44 20.46
C PRO A 136 -2.77 -12.05 20.19
N ASP A 137 -1.92 -13.02 19.86
CA ASP A 137 -0.53 -12.80 19.48
C ASP A 137 -0.37 -11.93 18.22
N LEU A 138 -1.37 -11.93 17.33
CA LEU A 138 -1.34 -11.12 16.11
C LEU A 138 -1.48 -9.62 16.37
N ARG A 139 -1.86 -9.19 17.58
CA ARG A 139 -1.90 -7.76 17.96
C ARG A 139 -0.53 -7.09 17.89
N GLN A 140 0.55 -7.85 17.93
CA GLN A 140 1.93 -7.36 17.86
C GLN A 140 2.65 -7.86 16.60
N ALA A 141 1.93 -8.50 15.66
CA ALA A 141 2.50 -9.03 14.44
C ALA A 141 2.82 -7.92 13.44
N GLY A 142 3.92 -8.08 12.70
CA GLY A 142 4.18 -7.30 11.49
C GLY A 142 3.43 -7.86 10.28
N LEU A 143 3.42 -7.10 9.18
CA LEU A 143 2.69 -7.47 7.95
C LEU A 143 3.03 -8.88 7.45
N ARG A 144 4.30 -9.27 7.44
CA ARG A 144 4.73 -10.63 7.03
C ARG A 144 3.99 -11.73 7.80
N ALA A 145 3.88 -11.59 9.11
CA ALA A 145 3.24 -12.61 9.94
C ALA A 145 1.71 -12.64 9.74
N LEU A 146 1.08 -11.49 9.48
CA LEU A 146 -0.34 -11.43 9.14
C LEU A 146 -0.63 -12.04 7.76
N VAL A 147 0.19 -11.74 6.76
CA VAL A 147 0.09 -12.34 5.42
C VAL A 147 0.23 -13.86 5.52
N ALA A 148 1.20 -14.36 6.29
CA ALA A 148 1.34 -15.80 6.52
C ALA A 148 0.11 -16.40 7.20
N ALA A 149 -0.44 -15.74 8.23
CA ALA A 149 -1.58 -16.25 8.97
C ALA A 149 -2.90 -16.25 8.16
N VAL A 150 -3.14 -15.21 7.34
CA VAL A 150 -4.42 -14.97 6.66
C VAL A 150 -4.41 -15.45 5.20
N LEU A 151 -3.28 -15.30 4.51
CA LEU A 151 -3.14 -15.66 3.09
C LEU A 151 -2.36 -16.97 2.90
N GLY A 152 -1.65 -17.46 3.91
CA GLY A 152 -0.79 -18.65 3.78
C GLY A 152 0.46 -18.40 2.94
N VAL A 153 0.85 -17.13 2.76
CA VAL A 153 1.98 -16.73 1.91
C VAL A 153 3.13 -16.20 2.77
N ASP A 154 4.37 -16.63 2.50
CA ASP A 154 5.55 -16.05 3.14
C ASP A 154 6.01 -14.78 2.40
N LEU A 155 5.77 -13.62 2.99
CA LEU A 155 6.16 -12.33 2.43
C LEU A 155 7.65 -12.01 2.73
N VAL A 156 8.45 -11.84 1.68
CA VAL A 156 9.84 -11.39 1.81
C VAL A 156 9.93 -9.87 1.70
N LYS A 157 10.35 -9.21 2.78
CA LYS A 157 10.60 -7.75 2.83
C LYS A 157 12.10 -7.47 2.95
N PRO A 158 12.82 -7.25 1.83
CA PRO A 158 14.26 -7.03 1.87
C PRO A 158 14.59 -5.70 2.55
N GLN A 159 15.29 -5.77 3.69
CA GLN A 159 15.67 -4.59 4.48
C GLN A 159 16.40 -3.50 3.67
N ARG A 160 17.16 -3.88 2.64
CA ARG A 160 17.84 -2.91 1.75
C ARG A 160 16.86 -1.97 1.03
N VAL A 161 15.65 -2.43 0.73
CA VAL A 161 14.62 -1.66 0.02
C VAL A 161 13.84 -0.82 1.01
N THR A 162 13.43 -1.40 2.15
CA THR A 162 12.80 -0.66 3.25
C THR A 162 13.66 0.52 3.70
N MET A 163 14.99 0.33 3.76
CA MET A 163 15.94 1.37 4.20
C MET A 163 16.48 2.23 3.04
N SER A 164 15.85 2.19 1.87
CA SER A 164 16.37 2.84 0.65
C SER A 164 16.03 4.34 0.59
N ARG A 165 16.45 4.97 -0.51
CA ARG A 165 16.17 6.39 -0.78
C ARG A 165 14.78 6.57 -1.40
N TRP A 166 13.75 6.49 -0.57
CA TRP A 166 12.37 6.76 -0.97
C TRP A 166 12.13 8.23 -1.39
N ASP A 167 13.04 9.14 -1.02
CA ASP A 167 13.04 10.55 -1.45
C ASP A 167 13.54 10.77 -2.88
N ALA A 168 13.92 9.72 -3.61
CA ALA A 168 14.38 9.83 -4.99
C ALA A 168 13.22 10.21 -5.94
N SER A 169 13.50 11.07 -6.93
CA SER A 169 12.50 11.47 -7.94
C SER A 169 12.15 10.36 -8.93
N CYS A 170 13.00 9.35 -9.04
CA CYS A 170 12.76 8.14 -9.82
C CYS A 170 12.95 6.92 -8.91
N LEU A 171 11.86 6.20 -8.63
CA LEU A 171 11.92 4.94 -7.90
C LEU A 171 12.47 3.83 -8.79
N SER A 172 13.30 2.97 -8.19
CA SER A 172 13.73 1.72 -8.82
C SER A 172 12.57 0.73 -8.91
N TYR A 173 12.67 -0.25 -9.81
CA TYR A 173 11.68 -1.33 -9.88
C TYR A 173 11.55 -2.11 -8.55
N GLU A 174 12.65 -2.30 -7.80
CA GLU A 174 12.59 -2.95 -6.49
C GLU A 174 11.73 -2.15 -5.49
N GLN A 175 11.84 -0.82 -5.50
CA GLN A 175 11.02 0.06 -4.67
C GLN A 175 9.55 0.04 -5.10
N ILE A 176 9.28 0.14 -6.41
CA ILE A 176 7.92 0.08 -6.96
C ILE A 176 7.26 -1.24 -6.59
N ARG A 177 7.96 -2.36 -6.80
CA ARG A 177 7.47 -3.70 -6.47
C ARG A 177 7.20 -3.84 -4.97
N TYR A 178 8.11 -3.37 -4.12
CA TYR A 178 7.97 -3.42 -2.68
C TYR A 178 6.73 -2.64 -2.20
N ALA A 179 6.63 -1.37 -2.58
CA ALA A 179 5.54 -0.48 -2.19
C ALA A 179 4.18 -0.99 -2.70
N CYS A 180 4.15 -1.50 -3.93
CA CYS A 180 2.96 -2.12 -4.49
C CYS A 180 2.51 -3.36 -3.70
N ILE A 181 3.44 -4.26 -3.38
CA ILE A 181 3.12 -5.51 -2.68
C ILE A 181 2.63 -5.22 -1.26
N ASP A 182 3.26 -4.29 -0.54
CA ASP A 182 2.85 -3.96 0.83
C ASP A 182 1.41 -3.42 0.89
N ALA A 183 1.04 -2.49 -0.01
CA ALA A 183 -0.33 -2.00 -0.10
C ALA A 183 -1.30 -3.08 -0.59
N PHE A 184 -0.91 -3.91 -1.58
CA PHE A 184 -1.74 -4.99 -2.11
C PHE A 184 -2.07 -6.06 -1.08
N VAL A 185 -1.06 -6.57 -0.36
CA VAL A 185 -1.30 -7.61 0.64
C VAL A 185 -2.04 -7.06 1.86
N SER A 186 -1.86 -5.77 2.19
CA SER A 186 -2.69 -5.09 3.22
C SER A 186 -4.16 -5.04 2.80
N PHE A 187 -4.44 -4.70 1.54
CA PHE A 187 -5.79 -4.76 0.97
C PHE A 187 -6.38 -6.18 1.04
N GLU A 188 -5.66 -7.21 0.56
CA GLU A 188 -6.15 -8.59 0.54
C GLU A 188 -6.41 -9.15 1.94
N VAL A 189 -5.52 -8.89 2.89
CA VAL A 189 -5.69 -9.27 4.29
C VAL A 189 -6.92 -8.58 4.88
N GLY A 190 -7.04 -7.26 4.70
CA GLY A 190 -8.17 -6.50 5.21
C GLY A 190 -9.50 -6.95 4.62
N ARG A 191 -9.56 -7.16 3.29
CA ARG A 191 -10.73 -7.68 2.59
C ARG A 191 -11.19 -9.03 3.16
N LYS A 192 -10.28 -9.99 3.34
CA LYS A 192 -10.61 -11.31 3.90
C LYS A 192 -11.10 -11.25 5.34
N LEU A 193 -10.43 -10.45 6.18
CA LEU A 193 -10.80 -10.30 7.59
C LEU A 193 -12.17 -9.66 7.75
N LEU A 194 -12.45 -8.60 7.00
CA LEU A 194 -13.74 -7.88 7.04
C LEU A 194 -14.89 -8.72 6.47
N ALA A 195 -14.61 -9.61 5.52
CA ALA A 195 -15.59 -10.56 4.99
C ALA A 195 -15.83 -11.79 5.90
N GLY A 196 -15.04 -11.97 6.97
CA GLY A 196 -15.10 -13.18 7.82
C GLY A 196 -14.55 -14.42 7.13
N GLU A 197 -13.76 -14.27 6.07
CA GLU A 197 -13.17 -15.35 5.27
C GLU A 197 -11.82 -15.85 5.81
N ALA A 198 -11.36 -15.31 6.95
CA ALA A 198 -10.11 -15.71 7.57
C ALA A 198 -10.29 -16.95 8.46
N THR A 199 -9.91 -18.12 7.95
CA THR A 199 -9.70 -19.32 8.76
C THR A 199 -8.21 -19.45 9.09
N ALA A 200 -7.86 -20.04 10.24
CA ALA A 200 -6.45 -20.35 10.54
C ALA A 200 -5.83 -21.15 9.39
N ALA A 201 -4.74 -20.63 8.79
CA ALA A 201 -4.04 -21.34 7.73
C ALA A 201 -3.46 -22.67 8.24
N ASP A 202 -3.60 -23.72 7.44
CA ASP A 202 -2.98 -25.03 7.66
C ASP A 202 -1.45 -24.89 7.49
N PRO A 203 -0.59 -25.33 8.44
CA PRO A 203 0.86 -25.09 8.45
C PRO A 203 1.68 -25.64 7.25
N ALA A 204 1.05 -26.16 6.21
CA ALA A 204 1.70 -26.81 5.07
C ALA A 204 1.44 -26.09 3.74
N VAL A 205 1.82 -24.80 3.62
CA VAL A 205 1.80 -24.08 2.33
C VAL A 205 3.25 -23.72 1.92
N PRO A 206 3.68 -24.09 0.70
CA PRO A 206 5.04 -23.79 0.23
C PRO A 206 5.23 -22.28 0.01
N ALA A 207 6.46 -21.81 0.25
CA ALA A 207 6.86 -20.43 -0.01
C ALA A 207 6.68 -20.09 -1.50
N VAL A 208 6.02 -18.98 -1.79
CA VAL A 208 5.91 -18.45 -3.16
C VAL A 208 7.04 -17.45 -3.34
N GLU A 209 8.11 -17.85 -4.02
CA GLU A 209 9.11 -16.90 -4.50
C GLU A 209 8.49 -16.08 -5.63
N GLY A 210 8.40 -14.76 -5.43
CA GLY A 210 7.99 -13.85 -6.50
C GLY A 210 9.03 -13.84 -7.61
N ALA A 211 8.73 -14.51 -8.72
CA ALA A 211 9.57 -14.48 -9.91
C ALA A 211 9.74 -13.04 -10.40
N VAL A 212 10.99 -12.63 -10.58
CA VAL A 212 11.34 -11.32 -11.16
C VAL A 212 11.17 -11.44 -12.68
N ALA A 213 9.97 -11.16 -13.17
CA ALA A 213 9.79 -10.81 -14.57
C ALA A 213 10.06 -9.30 -14.73
N ALA A 214 10.83 -8.94 -15.75
CA ALA A 214 11.00 -7.55 -16.14
C ALA A 214 9.66 -6.99 -16.66
N PRO A 215 9.27 -5.77 -16.30
CA PRO A 215 7.99 -5.22 -16.71
C PRO A 215 7.92 -4.94 -18.22
N GLU A 216 6.77 -5.20 -18.83
CA GLU A 216 6.41 -4.60 -20.12
C GLU A 216 5.84 -3.20 -19.85
N THR A 217 6.52 -2.17 -20.31
CA THR A 217 6.04 -0.79 -20.18
C THR A 217 4.88 -0.55 -21.15
N ARG A 218 3.69 -0.23 -20.64
CA ARG A 218 2.61 0.33 -21.48
C ARG A 218 2.65 1.84 -21.38
N ILE A 219 2.77 2.49 -22.52
CA ILE A 219 2.65 3.95 -22.62
C ILE A 219 1.15 4.25 -22.54
N ALA A 220 0.75 5.05 -21.56
CA ALA A 220 -0.61 5.60 -21.44
C ALA A 220 -0.84 6.69 -22.48
#